data_AF-A0A942S3W0-F1
#
_entry.id   AF-A0A942S3W0-F1
#
_cell.length_a   1.000
_cell.length_b   1.000
_cell.length_c   1.000
_cell.angle_alpha   90.00
_cell.angle_beta   90.00
_cell.angle_gamma   90.00
#
_symmetry.space_group_name_H-M   'P 1'
#
loop_
_entity.id
_entity.type
_entity.pdbx_description
1 polymer ?
#
loop_
_entity_poly.entity_id
_entity_poly.type
_entity_poly.pdbx_seq_one_letter_code
_entity_poly.pdbx_strand_id
1 'polypeptide(L)'
;MLRTKIYPLTLLILLYFAENTAMAGSSYYPGKPAPWVGTDFNGLPCIERPQTYGPYDYTNETDRAALKGGGNNTALEIVEAAHFRPESENLIKARYGSFLADYDYTLRAWPNHHRALFSLARFQIEVNKKIRKPEKEFSQTECYFQRAINFNPEDAAARSLYAYLLEKIGKPDEAQKQYEKALEVSPNSSKIAYAYSLFLIEIKQYDKALELAQRAYKNGKPPMGLQNKLKKLGVWK
;
A
#
# COMPACT_ATOMS: atom_id res chain seq x y z
N MET A 1 -57.82 -29.09 -44.39
CA MET A 1 -56.92 -27.94 -44.61
C MET A 1 -56.52 -27.36 -43.26
N LEU A 2 -55.32 -27.69 -42.77
CA LEU A 2 -54.73 -27.15 -41.55
C LEU A 2 -53.29 -26.78 -41.90
N ARG A 3 -52.93 -25.50 -41.72
CA ARG A 3 -51.61 -24.95 -42.09
C ARG A 3 -50.54 -25.38 -41.07
N THR A 4 -49.50 -26.03 -41.58
CA THR A 4 -48.26 -26.35 -40.87
C THR A 4 -47.39 -25.10 -40.70
N LYS A 5 -47.00 -24.76 -39.47
CA LYS A 5 -45.83 -23.92 -39.19
C LYS A 5 -44.70 -24.82 -38.71
N ILE A 6 -43.63 -24.85 -39.50
CA ILE A 6 -42.37 -25.55 -39.22
C ILE A 6 -41.47 -24.55 -38.47
N TYR A 7 -40.93 -24.96 -37.33
CA TYR A 7 -39.78 -24.32 -36.70
C TYR A 7 -38.63 -25.34 -36.70
N PRO A 8 -37.42 -24.99 -37.18
CA PRO A 8 -36.32 -25.93 -37.21
C PRO A 8 -35.70 -26.11 -35.83
N LEU A 9 -35.37 -27.37 -35.58
CA LEU A 9 -34.71 -27.93 -34.42
C LEU A 9 -33.19 -27.83 -34.61
N THR A 10 -32.50 -26.92 -33.92
CA THR A 10 -31.06 -27.07 -33.63
C THR A 10 -30.73 -26.54 -32.24
N LEU A 11 -30.73 -27.51 -31.34
CA LEU A 11 -29.99 -27.69 -30.10
C LEU A 11 -28.70 -26.86 -29.93
N LEU A 12 -28.57 -26.30 -28.72
CA LEU A 12 -27.41 -26.23 -27.83
C LEU A 12 -25.99 -26.49 -28.38
N ILE A 13 -25.04 -25.74 -27.80
CA ILE A 13 -23.57 -25.81 -27.84
C ILE A 13 -22.95 -24.80 -28.81
N LEU A 14 -22.41 -23.73 -28.23
CA LEU A 14 -21.03 -23.25 -28.45
C LEU A 14 -20.77 -22.05 -27.52
N LEU A 15 -20.44 -22.38 -26.26
CA LEU A 15 -19.39 -21.67 -25.54
C LEU A 15 -18.12 -21.83 -26.38
N TYR A 16 -17.76 -20.84 -27.20
CA TYR A 16 -16.39 -20.55 -27.64
C TYR A 16 -16.45 -19.24 -28.42
N PHE A 17 -15.36 -18.46 -28.40
CA PHE A 17 -15.20 -17.14 -29.04
C PHE A 17 -15.69 -15.92 -28.24
N ALA A 18 -15.20 -15.79 -27.00
CA ALA A 18 -14.69 -14.47 -26.62
C ALA A 18 -13.33 -14.31 -27.32
N GLU A 19 -13.33 -13.61 -28.45
CA GLU A 19 -12.11 -13.21 -29.14
C GLU A 19 -11.28 -12.31 -28.23
N ASN A 20 -10.21 -12.92 -27.72
CA ASN A 20 -9.14 -12.28 -27.00
C ASN A 20 -8.38 -11.41 -28.01
N THR A 21 -8.79 -10.15 -28.16
CA THR A 21 -7.97 -9.15 -28.85
C THR A 21 -6.79 -8.81 -27.96
N ALA A 22 -5.76 -9.64 -28.08
CA ALA A 22 -4.43 -9.36 -27.57
C ALA A 22 -3.95 -8.03 -28.20
N MET A 23 -3.99 -6.95 -27.41
CA MET A 23 -3.15 -5.81 -27.70
C MET A 23 -1.70 -6.26 -27.56
N ALA A 24 -1.01 -6.34 -28.69
CA ALA A 24 0.43 -6.54 -28.76
C ALA A 24 1.13 -5.44 -27.97
N GLY A 25 1.92 -5.84 -26.96
CA GLY A 25 2.76 -4.93 -26.16
C GLY A 25 2.76 -5.13 -24.65
N SER A 26 2.15 -6.19 -24.10
CA SER A 26 2.19 -6.46 -22.66
C SER A 26 3.05 -7.69 -22.36
N SER A 27 4.27 -7.47 -21.87
CA SER A 27 5.07 -8.55 -21.26
C SER A 27 4.44 -8.96 -19.93
N TYR A 28 3.45 -9.84 -19.98
CA TYR A 28 2.89 -10.50 -18.81
C TYR A 28 4.02 -11.32 -18.13
N TYR A 29 4.57 -10.79 -17.04
CA TYR A 29 5.42 -11.57 -16.13
C TYR A 29 4.48 -12.38 -15.22
N PRO A 30 4.67 -13.70 -15.06
CA PRO A 30 3.92 -14.48 -14.08
C PRO A 30 4.43 -14.13 -12.68
N GLY A 31 4.03 -12.96 -12.18
CA GLY A 31 4.35 -12.47 -10.84
C GLY A 31 3.42 -13.08 -9.78
N LYS A 32 3.84 -12.99 -8.52
CA LYS A 32 3.02 -13.32 -7.34
C LYS A 32 1.69 -12.55 -7.42
N PRO A 33 0.54 -13.19 -7.15
CA PRO A 33 -0.75 -12.51 -7.23
C PRO A 33 -0.79 -11.32 -6.26
N ALA A 34 -1.23 -10.17 -6.75
CA ALA A 34 -1.41 -8.93 -5.98
C ALA A 34 -2.88 -8.49 -6.03
N PRO A 35 -3.82 -9.26 -5.44
CA PRO A 35 -5.23 -9.06 -5.66
C PRO A 35 -5.76 -7.82 -4.93
N TRP A 36 -6.77 -7.19 -5.52
CA TRP A 36 -7.56 -6.13 -4.88
C TRP A 36 -8.67 -6.79 -4.07
N VAL A 37 -8.48 -6.92 -2.77
CA VAL A 37 -9.43 -7.59 -1.86
C VAL A 37 -9.75 -6.69 -0.69
N GLY A 38 -10.93 -6.91 -0.11
CA GLY A 38 -11.42 -6.15 1.04
C GLY A 38 -12.27 -4.95 0.63
N THR A 39 -12.41 -4.02 1.56
CA THR A 39 -13.17 -2.79 1.40
C THR A 39 -12.34 -1.60 1.83
N ASP A 40 -12.68 -0.43 1.29
CA ASP A 40 -12.12 0.84 1.71
C ASP A 40 -12.70 1.35 3.04
N PHE A 41 -12.25 2.53 3.48
CA PHE A 41 -12.63 3.09 4.78
C PHE A 41 -14.13 3.39 4.91
N ASN A 42 -14.87 3.42 3.79
CA ASN A 42 -16.32 3.63 3.75
C ASN A 42 -17.08 2.31 3.54
N GLY A 43 -16.39 1.16 3.56
CA GLY A 43 -16.98 -0.15 3.33
C GLY A 43 -17.26 -0.46 1.85
N LEU A 44 -16.75 0.34 0.91
CA LEU A 44 -16.91 0.05 -0.51
C LEU A 44 -15.88 -0.98 -0.96
N PRO A 45 -16.23 -1.93 -1.84
CA PRO A 45 -15.27 -2.92 -2.33
C PRO A 45 -14.04 -2.28 -2.97
N CYS A 46 -12.89 -2.91 -2.78
CA CYS A 46 -11.68 -2.53 -3.48
C CYS A 46 -11.83 -2.77 -4.98
N ILE A 47 -11.62 -1.72 -5.77
CA ILE A 47 -11.82 -1.74 -7.21
C ILE A 47 -10.60 -2.38 -7.87
N GLU A 48 -10.82 -3.45 -8.64
CA GLU A 48 -9.76 -4.05 -9.45
C GLU A 48 -9.26 -3.08 -10.50
N ARG A 49 -7.93 -2.99 -10.62
CA ARG A 49 -7.27 -2.09 -11.55
C ARG A 49 -6.36 -2.86 -12.50
N PRO A 50 -6.38 -2.56 -13.82
CA PRO A 50 -5.52 -3.23 -14.79
C PRO A 50 -4.04 -3.10 -14.44
N GLN A 51 -3.34 -4.23 -14.50
CA GLN A 51 -1.92 -4.33 -14.24
C GLN A 51 -1.17 -4.45 -15.57
N THR A 52 -0.52 -3.38 -16.01
CA THR A 52 0.21 -3.35 -17.30
C THR A 52 1.72 -3.50 -17.14
N TYR A 53 2.27 -3.25 -15.96
CA TYR A 53 3.70 -3.29 -15.67
C TYR A 53 3.95 -3.75 -14.23
N GLY A 54 4.73 -4.79 -13.97
CA GLY A 54 4.78 -5.45 -12.66
C GLY A 54 3.63 -6.46 -12.45
N PRO A 55 3.27 -6.84 -11.21
CA PRO A 55 3.74 -6.29 -9.94
C PRO A 55 5.13 -6.81 -9.54
N TYR A 56 5.92 -5.97 -8.89
CA TYR A 56 7.25 -6.28 -8.35
C TYR A 56 7.27 -6.07 -6.82
N ASP A 57 8.11 -6.82 -6.11
CA ASP A 57 8.30 -6.71 -4.67
C ASP A 57 9.39 -5.69 -4.33
N TYR A 58 8.97 -4.59 -3.70
CA TYR A 58 9.84 -3.48 -3.30
C TYR A 58 10.91 -3.90 -2.27
N THR A 59 10.70 -5.00 -1.55
CA THR A 59 11.64 -5.54 -0.58
C THR A 59 12.58 -6.60 -1.19
N ASN A 60 12.29 -7.05 -2.42
CA ASN A 60 13.09 -8.05 -3.10
C ASN A 60 14.20 -7.38 -3.94
N GLU A 61 15.45 -7.67 -3.62
CA GLU A 61 16.61 -7.06 -4.29
C GLU A 61 16.70 -7.42 -5.77
N THR A 62 16.31 -8.64 -6.15
CA THR A 62 16.30 -9.07 -7.56
C THR A 62 15.27 -8.30 -8.38
N ASP A 63 14.06 -8.12 -7.84
CA ASP A 63 13.03 -7.31 -8.48
C ASP A 63 13.50 -5.87 -8.65
N ARG A 64 14.10 -5.28 -7.61
CA ARG A 64 14.66 -3.91 -7.68
C ARG A 64 15.79 -3.77 -8.70
N ALA A 65 16.62 -4.81 -8.87
CA ALA A 65 17.73 -4.81 -9.81
C ALA A 65 17.32 -5.19 -11.26
N ALA A 66 16.07 -5.61 -11.49
CA ALA A 66 15.64 -6.08 -12.79
C ALA A 66 15.64 -4.96 -13.84
N LEU A 67 16.58 -5.03 -14.80
CA LEU A 67 16.65 -4.12 -15.95
C LEU A 67 15.47 -4.35 -16.89
N LYS A 68 14.91 -3.27 -17.46
CA LYS A 68 13.75 -3.34 -18.38
C LYS A 68 13.87 -2.34 -19.53
N GLY A 69 13.10 -2.58 -20.59
CA GLY A 69 12.93 -1.63 -21.70
C GLY A 69 14.11 -1.54 -22.66
N GLY A 70 14.98 -2.55 -22.72
CA GLY A 70 16.13 -2.59 -23.64
C GLY A 70 17.25 -1.59 -23.30
N GLY A 71 17.20 -0.95 -22.14
CA GLY A 71 18.21 0.00 -21.66
C GLY A 71 18.82 -0.42 -20.31
N ASN A 72 19.57 0.50 -19.70
CA ASN A 72 20.32 0.27 -18.46
C ASN A 72 19.58 0.66 -17.18
N ASN A 73 18.28 0.98 -17.27
CA ASN A 73 17.48 1.36 -16.11
C ASN A 73 16.73 0.15 -15.54
N THR A 74 16.65 0.09 -14.22
CA THR A 74 15.81 -0.88 -13.50
C THR A 74 14.33 -0.55 -13.65
N ALA A 75 13.49 -1.54 -13.43
CA ALA A 75 12.04 -1.35 -13.36
C ALA A 75 11.65 -0.30 -12.31
N LEU A 76 12.38 -0.22 -11.21
CA LEU A 76 12.11 0.74 -10.16
C LEU A 76 12.44 2.16 -10.61
N GLU A 77 13.62 2.37 -11.21
CA GLU A 77 14.04 3.68 -11.71
C GLU A 77 13.10 4.20 -12.79
N ILE A 78 12.64 3.33 -13.69
CA ILE A 78 11.66 3.70 -14.73
C ILE A 78 10.37 4.22 -14.08
N VAL A 79 9.83 3.48 -13.11
CA VAL A 79 8.57 3.85 -12.44
C VAL A 79 8.75 5.10 -11.59
N GLU A 80 9.80 5.20 -10.77
CA GLU A 80 10.01 6.36 -9.91
C GLU A 80 10.29 7.62 -10.74
N ALA A 81 11.13 7.53 -11.78
CA ALA A 81 11.41 8.66 -12.66
C ALA A 81 10.16 9.14 -13.43
N ALA A 82 9.23 8.22 -13.74
CA ALA A 82 7.97 8.50 -14.38
C ALA A 82 6.93 9.06 -13.41
N HIS A 83 6.60 8.34 -12.35
CA HIS A 83 5.40 8.53 -11.52
C HIS A 83 5.67 8.82 -10.05
N PHE A 84 6.92 8.79 -9.58
CA PHE A 84 7.23 9.01 -8.15
C PHE A 84 8.48 9.88 -7.95
N ARG A 85 8.42 11.08 -8.54
CA ARG A 85 9.47 12.10 -8.41
C ARG A 85 9.46 12.77 -7.02
N PRO A 86 10.57 13.42 -6.60
CA PRO A 86 10.65 14.10 -5.31
C PRO A 86 9.50 15.07 -5.03
N GLU A 87 9.00 15.79 -6.04
CA GLU A 87 7.88 16.72 -5.88
C GLU A 87 6.55 16.00 -5.61
N SER A 88 6.34 14.84 -6.23
CA SER A 88 5.17 14.00 -6.00
C SER A 88 5.26 13.32 -4.64
N GLU A 89 6.43 12.78 -4.28
CA GLU A 89 6.70 12.20 -2.96
C GLU A 89 6.42 13.18 -1.82
N ASN A 90 6.77 14.46 -2.02
CA ASN A 90 6.62 15.51 -1.02
C ASN A 90 5.29 16.27 -1.08
N LEU A 91 4.33 15.82 -1.90
CA LEU A 91 3.00 16.45 -2.05
C LEU A 91 3.05 17.90 -2.54
N ILE A 92 4.12 18.25 -3.28
CA ILE A 92 4.34 19.59 -3.84
C ILE A 92 3.64 19.71 -5.20
N LYS A 93 3.92 18.79 -6.12
CA LYS A 93 3.37 18.80 -7.48
C LYS A 93 3.28 17.40 -8.05
N ALA A 94 2.08 17.02 -8.53
CA ALA A 94 1.88 15.81 -9.29
C ALA A 94 2.40 15.97 -10.72
N ARG A 95 2.88 14.88 -11.32
CA ARG A 95 3.32 14.89 -12.71
C ARG A 95 2.17 14.64 -13.67
N TYR A 96 1.36 13.61 -13.42
CA TYR A 96 0.31 13.19 -14.34
C TYR A 96 -1.08 13.44 -13.74
N GLY A 97 -1.60 14.64 -13.96
CA GLY A 97 -2.96 15.02 -13.58
C GLY A 97 -3.14 15.22 -12.08
N SER A 98 -2.86 14.21 -11.26
CA SER A 98 -3.18 14.18 -9.83
C SER A 98 -2.18 13.31 -9.05
N PHE A 99 -2.06 13.53 -7.73
CA PHE A 99 -1.14 12.73 -6.91
C PHE A 99 -1.58 11.27 -6.87
N LEU A 100 -2.89 11.02 -6.80
CA LEU A 100 -3.41 9.66 -6.81
C LEU A 100 -3.17 8.94 -8.13
N ALA A 101 -3.10 9.63 -9.27
CA ALA A 101 -2.75 8.98 -10.54
C ALA A 101 -1.27 8.53 -10.57
N ASP A 102 -0.38 9.36 -10.04
CA ASP A 102 1.04 9.03 -9.87
C ASP A 102 1.24 7.86 -8.89
N TYR A 103 0.55 7.90 -7.75
CA TYR A 103 0.61 6.83 -6.75
C TYR A 103 -0.07 5.55 -7.22
N ASP A 104 -1.20 5.64 -7.92
CA ASP A 104 -1.90 4.49 -8.53
C ASP A 104 -0.96 3.72 -9.45
N TYR A 105 -0.28 4.41 -10.37
CA TYR A 105 0.66 3.75 -11.27
C TYR A 105 1.81 3.10 -10.51
N THR A 106 2.42 3.86 -9.59
CA THR A 106 3.57 3.40 -8.80
C THR A 106 3.20 2.17 -7.98
N LEU A 107 2.06 2.20 -7.30
CA LEU A 107 1.61 1.12 -6.42
C LEU A 107 1.00 -0.05 -7.18
N ARG A 108 0.47 0.14 -8.39
CA ARG A 108 0.17 -1.01 -9.27
C ARG A 108 1.46 -1.75 -9.60
N ALA A 109 2.48 -1.03 -10.08
CA ALA A 109 3.76 -1.64 -10.44
C ALA A 109 4.53 -2.23 -9.23
N TRP A 110 4.46 -1.58 -8.08
CA TRP A 110 5.15 -1.94 -6.85
C TRP A 110 4.17 -1.89 -5.67
N PRO A 111 3.37 -2.96 -5.43
CA PRO A 111 2.29 -2.94 -4.44
C PRO A 111 2.73 -2.51 -3.04
N ASN A 112 3.91 -2.94 -2.63
CA ASN A 112 4.50 -2.60 -1.34
C ASN A 112 5.59 -1.51 -1.42
N HIS A 113 5.50 -0.57 -2.37
CA HIS A 113 6.43 0.55 -2.45
C HIS A 113 6.32 1.47 -1.23
N HIS A 114 7.27 1.37 -0.29
CA HIS A 114 7.15 2.04 1.01
C HIS A 114 7.01 3.56 0.92
N ARG A 115 7.80 4.20 0.05
CA ARG A 115 7.74 5.67 -0.11
C ARG A 115 6.39 6.13 -0.68
N ALA A 116 5.88 5.47 -1.71
CA ALA A 116 4.58 5.78 -2.30
C ALA A 116 3.42 5.51 -1.33
N LEU A 117 3.44 4.40 -0.58
CA LEU A 117 2.47 4.16 0.49
C LEU A 117 2.52 5.26 1.55
N PHE A 118 3.71 5.72 1.95
CA PHE A 118 3.85 6.81 2.90
C PHE A 118 3.32 8.15 2.36
N SER A 119 3.62 8.49 1.10
CA SER A 119 3.06 9.69 0.46
C SER A 119 1.54 9.61 0.30
N LEU A 120 0.99 8.44 -0.05
CA LEU A 120 -0.45 8.21 -0.08
C LEU A 120 -1.09 8.37 1.31
N ALA A 121 -0.47 7.84 2.38
CA ALA A 121 -0.93 8.06 3.75
C ALA A 121 -0.92 9.55 4.11
N ARG A 122 0.16 10.28 3.79
CA ARG A 122 0.23 11.73 4.03
C ARG A 122 -0.85 12.49 3.27
N PHE A 123 -1.12 12.13 2.01
CA PHE A 123 -2.21 12.71 1.23
C PHE A 123 -3.55 12.50 1.94
N GLN A 124 -3.86 11.27 2.36
CA GLN A 124 -5.07 10.94 3.12
C GLN A 124 -5.22 11.76 4.39
N ILE A 125 -4.13 11.90 5.16
CA ILE A 125 -4.11 12.67 6.39
C ILE A 125 -4.37 14.16 6.10
N GLU A 126 -3.76 14.75 5.07
CA GLU A 126 -3.99 16.14 4.69
C GLU A 126 -5.45 16.39 4.28
N VAL A 127 -6.07 15.46 3.56
CA VAL A 127 -7.48 15.57 3.19
C VAL A 127 -8.40 15.43 4.40
N ASN A 128 -8.18 14.46 5.29
CA ASN A 128 -8.96 14.32 6.53
C ASN A 128 -8.85 15.57 7.42
N LYS A 129 -7.68 16.22 7.42
CA LYS A 129 -7.44 17.49 8.13
C LYS A 129 -7.94 18.72 7.38
N LYS A 130 -8.57 18.56 6.21
CA LYS A 130 -9.05 19.65 5.34
C LYS A 130 -7.95 20.61 4.86
N ILE A 131 -6.69 20.17 4.89
CA ILE A 131 -5.53 20.90 4.35
C ILE A 131 -5.52 20.78 2.82
N ARG A 132 -5.92 19.60 2.31
CA ARG A 132 -5.98 19.28 0.89
C ARG A 132 -7.40 18.88 0.49
N LYS A 133 -7.79 19.15 -0.76
CA LYS A 133 -9.06 18.68 -1.32
C LYS A 133 -8.93 17.21 -1.75
N PRO A 134 -9.98 16.38 -1.57
CA PRO A 134 -9.97 15.02 -2.09
C PRO A 134 -9.90 15.01 -3.63
N GLU A 135 -9.23 14.01 -4.18
CA GLU A 135 -9.24 13.67 -5.60
C GLU A 135 -10.29 12.57 -5.89
N LYS A 136 -10.64 12.34 -7.16
CA LYS A 136 -11.75 11.45 -7.56
C LYS A 136 -11.65 10.02 -6.98
N GLU A 137 -10.44 9.46 -6.93
CA GLU A 137 -10.19 8.08 -6.49
C GLU A 137 -9.76 7.98 -5.01
N PHE A 138 -9.93 9.06 -4.26
CA PHE A 138 -9.43 9.20 -2.89
C PHE A 138 -9.95 8.14 -1.91
N SER A 139 -11.18 7.65 -2.10
CA SER A 139 -11.75 6.68 -1.17
C SER A 139 -10.97 5.36 -1.12
N GLN A 140 -10.26 5.00 -2.20
CA GLN A 140 -9.59 3.71 -2.35
C GLN A 140 -8.21 3.63 -1.65
N THR A 141 -7.81 4.62 -0.87
CA THR A 141 -6.51 4.65 -0.16
C THR A 141 -6.25 3.36 0.63
N GLU A 142 -7.23 2.89 1.40
CA GLU A 142 -7.07 1.69 2.23
C GLU A 142 -6.79 0.43 1.40
N CYS A 143 -7.40 0.32 0.22
CA CYS A 143 -7.23 -0.81 -0.69
C CYS A 143 -5.78 -0.97 -1.15
N TYR A 144 -5.02 0.12 -1.29
CA TYR A 144 -3.59 0.03 -1.59
C TYR A 144 -2.79 -0.61 -0.45
N PHE A 145 -3.09 -0.28 0.81
CA PHE A 145 -2.45 -0.89 1.97
C PHE A 145 -2.83 -2.36 2.12
N GLN A 146 -4.12 -2.69 1.94
CA GLN A 146 -4.59 -4.07 1.96
C GLN A 146 -3.91 -4.89 0.85
N ARG A 147 -3.82 -4.34 -0.37
CA ARG A 147 -3.12 -4.98 -1.49
C ARG A 147 -1.63 -5.16 -1.21
N ALA A 148 -0.94 -4.16 -0.67
CA ALA A 148 0.48 -4.27 -0.28
C ALA A 148 0.72 -5.43 0.69
N ILE A 149 -0.11 -5.52 1.74
CA ILE A 149 -0.01 -6.54 2.79
C ILE A 149 -0.34 -7.94 2.24
N ASN A 150 -1.35 -8.07 1.38
CA ASN A 150 -1.67 -9.36 0.76
C ASN A 150 -0.61 -9.80 -0.24
N PHE A 151 -0.04 -8.85 -0.98
CA PHE A 151 1.04 -9.11 -1.91
C PHE A 151 2.31 -9.58 -1.20
N ASN A 152 2.70 -8.94 -0.10
CA ASN A 152 3.79 -9.42 0.75
C ASN A 152 3.42 -9.38 2.25
N PRO A 153 2.93 -10.51 2.81
CA PRO A 153 2.57 -10.59 4.23
C PRO A 153 3.74 -10.39 5.21
N GLU A 154 4.97 -10.64 4.76
CA GLU A 154 6.22 -10.52 5.52
C GLU A 154 6.82 -9.11 5.44
N ASP A 155 6.17 -8.17 4.75
CA ASP A 155 6.57 -6.78 4.72
C ASP A 155 6.05 -6.04 5.97
N ALA A 156 6.84 -6.11 7.04
CA ALA A 156 6.55 -5.41 8.29
C ALA A 156 6.49 -3.88 8.12
N ALA A 157 7.22 -3.31 7.15
CA ALA A 157 7.21 -1.88 6.90
C ALA A 157 5.86 -1.43 6.31
N ALA A 158 5.33 -2.16 5.33
CA ALA A 158 3.99 -1.88 4.77
C ALA A 158 2.90 -1.92 5.86
N ARG A 159 2.94 -2.90 6.77
CA ARG A 159 2.03 -2.96 7.93
C ARG A 159 2.18 -1.76 8.85
N SER A 160 3.42 -1.36 9.17
CA SER A 160 3.67 -0.20 10.02
C SER A 160 3.20 1.12 9.40
N LEU A 161 3.30 1.27 8.07
CA LEU A 161 2.79 2.44 7.35
C LEU A 161 1.26 2.48 7.36
N TYR A 162 0.60 1.33 7.25
CA TYR A 162 -0.85 1.25 7.40
C TYR A 162 -1.30 1.59 8.82
N ALA A 163 -0.58 1.09 9.84
CA ALA A 163 -0.80 1.44 11.24
C ALA A 163 -0.69 2.96 11.47
N TYR A 164 0.35 3.58 10.93
CA TYR A 164 0.53 5.03 10.96
C TYR A 164 -0.64 5.79 10.32
N LEU A 165 -1.13 5.33 9.16
CA LEU A 165 -2.30 5.94 8.54
C LEU A 165 -3.53 5.84 9.45
N LEU A 166 -3.84 4.63 9.93
CA LEU A 166 -4.99 4.35 10.81
C LEU A 166 -4.96 5.21 12.08
N GLU A 167 -3.80 5.32 12.71
CA GLU A 167 -3.56 6.21 13.85
C GLU A 167 -3.93 7.66 13.51
N LYS A 168 -3.43 8.19 12.40
CA LYS A 168 -3.62 9.60 12.04
C LYS A 168 -5.00 9.94 11.50
N ILE A 169 -5.80 8.94 11.11
CA ILE A 169 -7.22 9.11 10.72
C ILE A 169 -8.20 8.74 11.84
N GLY A 170 -7.71 8.47 13.06
CA GLY A 170 -8.56 8.27 14.23
C GLY A 170 -9.11 6.85 14.41
N LYS A 171 -8.39 5.83 13.92
CA LYS A 171 -8.72 4.39 14.06
C LYS A 171 -7.69 3.67 14.95
N PRO A 172 -7.59 4.00 16.25
CA PRO A 172 -6.51 3.52 17.13
C PRO A 172 -6.51 2.00 17.33
N ASP A 173 -7.69 1.37 17.47
CA ASP A 173 -7.78 -0.08 17.68
C ASP A 173 -7.26 -0.87 16.47
N GLU A 174 -7.56 -0.39 15.27
CA GLU A 174 -7.07 -0.98 14.02
C GLU A 174 -5.56 -0.72 13.85
N ALA A 175 -5.10 0.50 14.18
CA ALA A 175 -3.68 0.86 14.15
C ALA A 175 -2.86 -0.05 15.07
N GLN A 176 -3.33 -0.28 16.30
CA GLN A 176 -2.70 -1.16 17.27
C GLN A 176 -2.51 -2.57 16.70
N LYS A 177 -3.57 -3.16 16.12
CA LYS A 177 -3.50 -4.51 15.51
C LYS A 177 -2.45 -4.59 14.41
N GLN A 178 -2.31 -3.54 13.59
CA GLN A 178 -1.31 -3.52 12.51
C GLN A 178 0.12 -3.36 13.04
N TYR A 179 0.34 -2.54 14.06
CA TYR A 179 1.65 -2.45 14.71
C TYR A 179 2.06 -3.76 15.39
N GLU A 180 1.13 -4.44 16.07
CA GLU A 180 1.36 -5.74 16.70
C GLU A 180 1.76 -6.78 15.64
N LYS A 181 1.00 -6.92 14.55
CA LYS A 181 1.35 -7.80 13.43
C LYS A 181 2.68 -7.44 12.76
N ALA A 182 2.99 -6.15 12.63
CA ALA A 182 4.28 -5.71 12.08
C ALA A 182 5.46 -6.17 12.97
N LEU A 183 5.28 -6.20 14.29
CA LEU A 183 6.27 -6.71 15.24
C LEU A 183 6.28 -8.23 15.36
N GLU A 184 5.17 -8.92 15.08
CA GLU A 184 5.18 -10.38 14.92
C GLU A 184 6.10 -10.78 13.76
N VAL A 185 5.98 -10.09 12.62
CA VAL A 185 6.82 -10.31 11.43
C VAL A 185 8.27 -9.87 11.66
N SER A 186 8.49 -8.73 12.34
CA SER A 186 9.84 -8.21 12.62
C SER A 186 10.03 -7.83 14.10
N PRO A 187 10.23 -8.82 15.00
CA PRO A 187 10.25 -8.61 16.45
C PRO A 187 11.33 -7.64 16.94
N ASN A 188 12.46 -7.61 16.23
CA ASN A 188 13.62 -6.79 16.58
C ASN A 188 13.67 -5.45 15.84
N SER A 189 12.64 -5.09 15.06
CA SER A 189 12.63 -3.83 14.32
C SER A 189 12.59 -2.62 15.25
N SER A 190 13.74 -1.95 15.38
CA SER A 190 13.88 -0.71 16.15
C SER A 190 12.93 0.38 15.65
N LYS A 191 12.74 0.50 14.33
CA LYS A 191 11.86 1.51 13.72
C LYS A 191 10.38 1.28 14.05
N ILE A 192 9.91 0.03 13.98
CA ILE A 192 8.51 -0.30 14.26
C ILE A 192 8.24 -0.19 15.76
N ALA A 193 9.15 -0.68 16.62
CA ALA A 193 9.02 -0.53 18.06
C ALA A 193 9.00 0.96 18.48
N TYR A 194 9.81 1.81 17.84
CA TYR A 194 9.80 3.25 18.04
C TYR A 194 8.47 3.89 17.64
N ALA A 195 7.96 3.59 16.43
CA ALA A 195 6.69 4.14 15.94
C ALA A 195 5.51 3.69 16.82
N TYR A 196 5.44 2.40 17.15
CA TYR A 196 4.37 1.87 17.98
C TYR A 196 4.43 2.42 19.42
N SER A 197 5.63 2.61 19.97
CA SER A 197 5.79 3.27 21.28
C SER A 197 5.25 4.72 21.27
N LEU A 198 5.52 5.50 20.23
CA LEU A 198 4.95 6.84 20.09
C LEU A 198 3.42 6.81 20.04
N PHE A 199 2.85 5.87 19.28
CA PHE A 199 1.40 5.67 19.23
C PHE A 199 0.82 5.31 20.61
N LEU A 200 1.44 4.38 21.33
CA LEU A 200 1.00 3.98 22.67
C LEU A 200 1.03 5.15 23.67
N ILE A 201 1.97 6.08 23.53
CA ILE A 201 1.96 7.34 24.29
C ILE A 201 0.71 8.18 23.96
N GLU A 202 0.35 8.30 22.67
CA GLU A 202 -0.83 9.06 22.23
C GLU A 202 -2.13 8.48 22.83
N ILE A 203 -2.22 7.14 22.95
CA ILE A 203 -3.37 6.45 23.58
C ILE A 203 -3.17 6.13 25.08
N LYS A 204 -2.18 6.76 25.72
CA LYS A 204 -1.91 6.70 27.17
C LYS A 204 -1.59 5.31 27.75
N GLN A 205 -1.12 4.37 26.92
CA GLN A 205 -0.64 3.06 27.36
C GLN A 205 0.87 3.11 27.66
N TYR A 206 1.24 3.80 28.74
CA TYR A 206 2.63 4.18 28.99
C TYR A 206 3.56 3.01 29.33
N ASP A 207 3.07 1.98 30.03
CA ASP A 207 3.91 0.83 30.42
C ASP A 207 4.40 0.06 29.19
N LYS A 208 3.47 -0.28 28.28
CA LYS A 208 3.79 -0.92 27.01
C LYS A 208 4.62 0.00 26.11
N ALA A 209 4.35 1.31 26.14
CA ALA A 209 5.16 2.28 25.41
C ALA A 209 6.63 2.27 25.88
N LEU A 210 6.87 2.22 27.19
CA LEU A 210 8.21 2.17 27.77
C LEU A 210 8.94 0.89 27.35
N GLU A 211 8.30 -0.26 27.46
CA GLU A 211 8.88 -1.55 27.06
C GLU A 211 9.33 -1.52 25.59
N LEU A 212 8.45 -1.06 24.69
CA LEU A 212 8.77 -0.96 23.27
C LEU A 212 9.85 0.08 22.99
N ALA A 213 9.88 1.19 23.72
CA ALA A 213 10.93 2.19 23.58
C ALA A 213 12.29 1.62 23.97
N GLN A 214 12.37 0.94 25.11
CA GLN A 214 13.60 0.27 25.56
C GLN A 214 14.08 -0.76 24.52
N ARG A 215 13.15 -1.55 23.95
CA ARG A 215 13.47 -2.47 22.85
C ARG A 215 13.98 -1.73 21.60
N ALA A 216 13.37 -0.60 21.25
CA ALA A 216 13.77 0.21 20.11
C ALA A 216 15.21 0.74 20.26
N TYR A 217 15.58 1.26 21.43
CA TYR A 217 16.94 1.74 21.71
C TYR A 217 17.96 0.62 21.95
N LYS A 218 17.52 -0.57 22.38
CA LYS A 218 18.39 -1.75 22.48
C LYS A 218 18.78 -2.29 21.11
N ASN A 219 17.82 -2.35 20.18
CA ASN A 219 18.00 -2.98 18.86
C ASN A 219 18.39 -1.99 17.75
N GLY A 220 18.63 -0.73 18.08
CA GLY A 220 18.99 0.29 17.10
C GLY A 220 19.34 1.63 17.73
N LYS A 221 19.42 2.67 16.91
CA LYS A 221 19.75 4.04 17.34
C LYS A 221 18.65 5.03 16.91
N PRO A 222 17.39 4.86 17.38
CA PRO A 222 16.31 5.76 16.98
C PRO A 222 16.52 7.17 17.57
N PRO A 223 15.83 8.20 17.05
CA PRO A 223 15.94 9.56 17.56
C PRO A 223 15.61 9.67 19.05
N MET A 224 16.27 10.60 19.77
CA MET A 224 16.08 10.81 21.22
C MET A 224 14.69 11.37 21.59
N GLY A 225 13.88 11.77 20.61
CA GLY A 225 12.56 12.37 20.83
C GLY A 225 11.61 11.49 21.64
N LEU A 226 11.63 10.18 21.41
CA LEU A 226 10.80 9.22 22.16
C LEU A 226 11.24 9.13 23.63
N GLN A 227 12.54 8.92 23.89
CA GLN A 227 13.08 8.93 25.24
C GLN A 227 12.75 10.24 25.97
N ASN A 228 12.89 11.38 25.30
CA ASN A 228 12.57 12.68 25.89
C ASN A 228 11.08 12.82 26.24
N LYS A 229 10.18 12.30 25.41
CA LYS A 229 8.74 12.24 25.72
C LYS A 229 8.46 11.38 26.96
N LEU A 230 9.05 10.19 27.03
CA LEU A 230 8.87 9.27 28.16
C LEU A 230 9.47 9.81 29.46
N LYS A 231 10.60 10.53 29.41
CA LYS A 231 11.18 11.25 30.55
C LYS A 231 10.24 12.35 31.07
N LYS A 232 9.66 13.15 30.16
CA LYS A 232 8.66 14.18 30.52
C LYS A 232 7.41 13.60 31.17
N LEU A 233 7.03 12.38 30.79
CA LEU A 233 5.93 11.64 31.39
C LEU A 233 6.28 10.96 32.72
N GLY A 234 7.55 11.02 33.16
CA GLY A 234 8.01 10.39 34.39
C GLY A 234 8.10 8.85 34.34
N VAL A 235 7.97 8.25 33.15
CA VAL A 235 7.96 6.78 32.99
C VAL A 235 9.31 6.23 32.53
N TRP A 236 10.18 7.05 31.97
CA TRP A 236 11.52 6.61 31.57
C TRP A 236 12.41 6.40 32.79
N LYS A 237 12.81 5.15 33.03
CA LYS A 237 13.74 4.72 34.08
C LYS A 237 15.04 4.22 33.46
#